data_AF-V4XYD1-F1
#
_entry.id   AF-V4XYD1-F1
#
_cell.length_a   1.000
_cell.length_b   1.000
_cell.length_c   1.000
_cell.angle_alpha   90.00
_cell.angle_beta   90.00
_cell.angle_gamma   90.00
#
_symmetry.space_group_name_H-M   'P 1'
#
loop_
_entity.id
_entity.type
_entity.pdbx_description
1 polymer ?
#
loop_
_entity_poly.entity_id
_entity_poly.type
_entity_poly.pdbx_seq_one_letter_code
_entity_poly.pdbx_strand_id
1 'polypeptide(L)'
;MGHRIRVFETALNTENVRKVRFPKEFETTEEAVDNIAADETIVPMPVERGGRFGDKFAYFQRKHGTYWRWVRPVFDGATRSSANARIEFRPLPGQPTLRDAISFQTVFAGALEHFHSSQHPVRRLEWETAKDNFYAAMRDGIDADITWMTAEGRIATDLDVIYQELFSAAESGLQAQGIPDEQVCEYITPLRERVQARTTPAQWKHQMVSNRLSEGVDLDNAIADTQQAYIHHQADTFFSGKLTDWDVS
;
A
#
# COMPACT_ATOMS: atom_id res chain seq x y z
N MET A 1 -11.09 -1.74 -9.93
CA MET A 1 -9.73 -2.35 -10.04
C MET A 1 -8.64 -1.28 -9.85
N GLY A 2 -7.61 -1.57 -9.04
CA GLY A 2 -6.50 -0.65 -8.79
C GLY A 2 -5.35 -0.83 -9.80
N HIS A 3 -5.43 -0.17 -10.97
CA HIS A 3 -4.49 -0.43 -12.07
C HIS A 3 -3.04 0.00 -11.81
N ARG A 4 -2.74 0.75 -10.73
CA ARG A 4 -1.40 1.27 -10.42
C ARG A 4 -0.34 0.17 -10.41
N ILE A 5 -0.58 -0.93 -9.68
CA ILE A 5 0.41 -2.00 -9.56
C ILE A 5 0.73 -2.59 -10.93
N ARG A 6 -0.31 -2.99 -11.68
CA ARG A 6 -0.15 -3.55 -13.03
C ARG A 6 0.53 -2.57 -13.99
N VAL A 7 0.18 -1.28 -13.95
CA VAL A 7 0.79 -0.25 -14.80
C VAL A 7 2.29 -0.14 -14.53
N PHE A 8 2.70 0.00 -13.27
CA PHE A 8 4.12 0.08 -12.93
C PHE A 8 4.87 -1.22 -13.25
N GLU A 9 4.29 -2.38 -12.97
CA GLU A 9 4.92 -3.67 -13.30
C GLU A 9 4.99 -3.95 -14.80
N THR A 10 4.06 -3.44 -15.60
CA THR A 10 4.10 -3.64 -17.07
C THR A 10 5.00 -2.62 -17.74
N ALA A 11 5.01 -1.37 -17.28
CA ALA A 11 5.76 -0.29 -17.90
C ALA A 11 7.26 -0.30 -17.54
N LEU A 12 7.62 -0.71 -16.32
CA LEU A 12 9.00 -0.63 -15.83
C LEU A 12 9.74 -1.97 -15.85
N ASN A 13 9.06 -3.06 -16.16
CA ASN A 13 9.69 -4.35 -16.35
C ASN A 13 9.81 -4.70 -17.83
N THR A 14 10.83 -5.48 -18.15
CA THR A 14 11.01 -6.11 -19.46
C THR A 14 10.92 -7.63 -19.31
N GLU A 15 11.02 -8.36 -20.42
CA GLU A 15 11.13 -9.83 -20.40
C GLU A 15 12.34 -10.30 -19.58
N ASN A 16 13.47 -9.59 -19.70
CA ASN A 16 14.73 -9.98 -19.06
C ASN A 16 14.91 -9.37 -17.67
N VAL A 17 14.25 -8.24 -17.36
CA VAL A 17 14.48 -7.49 -16.12
C VAL A 17 13.19 -7.16 -15.39
N ARG A 18 13.03 -7.68 -14.17
CA ARG A 18 11.86 -7.49 -13.31
C ARG A 18 12.21 -6.68 -12.05
N LYS A 19 12.19 -5.35 -12.15
CA LYS A 19 12.49 -4.41 -11.05
C LYS A 19 11.30 -4.16 -10.13
N VAL A 20 10.13 -3.91 -10.70
CA VAL A 20 8.91 -3.65 -9.95
C VAL A 20 8.18 -4.96 -9.75
N ARG A 21 8.07 -5.41 -8.50
CA ARG A 21 7.42 -6.67 -8.16
C ARG A 21 7.20 -6.80 -6.66
N PHE A 22 6.37 -7.75 -6.27
CA PHE A 22 6.33 -8.28 -4.90
C PHE A 22 7.75 -8.68 -4.44
N PRO A 23 8.15 -8.37 -3.18
CA PRO A 23 9.49 -8.68 -2.69
C PRO A 23 9.73 -10.18 -2.59
N LYS A 24 10.99 -10.61 -2.74
CA LYS A 24 11.40 -11.96 -2.31
C LYS A 24 11.33 -12.05 -0.78
N GLU A 25 11.13 -13.26 -0.29
CA GLU A 25 11.33 -13.57 1.11
C GLU A 25 12.81 -13.42 1.50
N PHE A 26 13.06 -12.99 2.74
CA PHE A 26 14.37 -12.91 3.37
C PHE A 26 14.18 -12.92 4.88
N GLU A 27 15.12 -13.53 5.60
CA GLU A 27 15.11 -13.69 7.05
C GLU A 27 16.12 -12.78 7.74
N THR A 28 17.15 -12.35 7.01
CA THR A 28 18.27 -11.57 7.57
C THR A 28 18.48 -10.25 6.86
N THR A 29 19.17 -9.34 7.55
CA THR A 29 19.52 -8.04 6.97
C THR A 29 20.55 -8.21 5.85
N GLU A 30 21.45 -9.17 6.02
CA GLU A 30 22.46 -9.58 5.05
C GLU A 30 21.82 -10.08 3.75
N GLU A 31 20.82 -10.96 3.83
CA GLU A 31 20.06 -11.41 2.67
C GLU A 31 19.32 -10.26 1.97
N ALA A 32 18.79 -9.30 2.73
CA ALA A 32 18.18 -8.11 2.15
C ALA A 32 19.20 -7.26 1.37
N VAL A 33 20.41 -7.08 1.92
CA VAL A 33 21.53 -6.40 1.25
C VAL A 33 21.95 -7.16 0.00
N ASP A 34 22.14 -8.48 0.08
CA ASP A 34 22.53 -9.32 -1.05
C ASP A 34 21.48 -9.31 -2.16
N ASN A 35 20.19 -9.36 -1.82
CA ASN A 35 19.10 -9.25 -2.77
C ASN A 35 19.11 -7.91 -3.54
N ILE A 36 19.45 -6.80 -2.88
CA ILE A 36 19.64 -5.50 -3.53
C ILE A 36 20.90 -5.51 -4.38
N ALA A 37 22.01 -6.01 -3.83
CA ALA A 37 23.32 -6.04 -4.47
C ALA A 37 23.36 -6.97 -5.70
N ALA A 38 22.53 -8.01 -5.75
CA ALA A 38 22.40 -8.94 -6.86
C ALA A 38 21.28 -8.57 -7.86
N ASP A 39 20.47 -7.53 -7.58
CA ASP A 39 19.39 -7.12 -8.48
C ASP A 39 19.92 -6.73 -9.88
N GLU A 40 19.20 -7.05 -10.93
CA GLU A 40 19.68 -6.84 -12.30
C GLU A 40 19.98 -5.36 -12.59
N THR A 41 20.99 -5.01 -13.40
CA THR A 41 21.29 -3.59 -13.68
C THR A 41 20.68 -3.18 -15.02
N ILE A 42 19.73 -2.24 -15.05
CA ILE A 42 19.10 -1.80 -16.32
C ILE A 42 20.05 -0.89 -17.10
N VAL A 43 20.50 0.21 -16.48
CA VAL A 43 21.41 1.16 -17.10
C VAL A 43 22.56 1.41 -16.14
N PRO A 44 23.82 1.10 -16.51
CA PRO A 44 24.97 1.47 -15.71
C PRO A 44 25.08 2.99 -15.70
N MET A 45 25.02 3.59 -14.52
CA MET A 45 25.17 5.02 -14.34
C MET A 45 26.51 5.32 -13.65
N PRO A 46 27.19 6.42 -14.01
CA PRO A 46 28.30 6.93 -13.21
C PRO A 46 27.88 7.12 -11.75
N VAL A 47 28.77 6.73 -10.84
CA VAL A 47 28.57 6.87 -9.41
C VAL A 47 29.66 7.81 -8.90
N GLU A 48 29.24 9.01 -8.50
CA GLU A 48 30.12 9.93 -7.82
C GLU A 48 30.48 9.38 -6.45
N ARG A 49 31.76 9.53 -6.08
CA ARG A 49 32.26 9.12 -4.78
C ARG A 49 32.77 10.36 -4.06
N GLY A 50 32.22 10.64 -2.88
CA GLY A 50 32.73 11.65 -1.96
C GLY A 50 33.56 11.02 -0.83
N GLY A 51 33.83 11.82 0.20
CA GLY A 51 34.59 11.41 1.40
C GLY A 51 33.74 11.02 2.62
N ARG A 52 32.41 11.06 2.54
CA ARG A 52 31.51 10.72 3.66
C ARG A 52 31.37 9.21 3.82
N PHE A 53 30.84 8.78 4.97
CA PHE A 53 30.68 7.34 5.27
C PHE A 53 29.84 6.60 4.22
N GLY A 54 28.70 7.19 3.82
CA GLY A 54 27.83 6.62 2.80
C GLY A 54 28.50 6.46 1.42
N ASP A 55 29.50 7.29 1.11
CA ASP A 55 30.20 7.24 -0.18
C ASP A 55 31.01 5.94 -0.36
N LYS A 56 31.33 5.25 0.75
CA LYS A 56 31.92 3.89 0.71
C LYS A 56 30.99 2.86 0.07
N PHE A 57 29.68 3.13 0.06
CA PHE A 57 28.64 2.26 -0.48
C PHE A 57 27.93 2.91 -1.67
N ALA A 58 28.54 3.88 -2.35
CA ALA A 58 27.88 4.70 -3.37
C ALA A 58 27.25 3.86 -4.51
N TYR A 59 27.85 2.73 -4.91
CA TYR A 59 27.23 1.82 -5.90
C TYR A 59 26.00 1.12 -5.36
N PHE A 60 26.04 0.70 -4.10
CA PHE A 60 24.90 0.09 -3.44
C PHE A 60 23.77 1.10 -3.31
N GLN A 61 24.05 2.34 -2.90
CA GLN A 61 23.06 3.42 -2.84
C GLN A 61 22.44 3.73 -4.22
N ARG A 62 23.27 3.79 -5.27
CA ARG A 62 22.77 3.94 -6.65
C ARG A 62 21.87 2.78 -7.04
N LYS A 63 22.28 1.55 -6.73
CA LYS A 63 21.50 0.34 -7.02
C LYS A 63 20.17 0.32 -6.28
N HIS A 64 20.20 0.69 -5.00
CA HIS A 64 19.04 0.85 -4.13
C HIS A 64 17.99 1.81 -4.72
N GLY A 65 18.43 2.93 -5.31
CA GLY A 65 17.57 3.87 -6.03
C GLY A 65 16.80 3.23 -7.22
N THR A 66 17.31 2.13 -7.77
CA THR A 66 16.70 1.34 -8.86
C THR A 66 16.11 0.00 -8.41
N TYR A 67 16.05 -0.24 -7.10
CA TYR A 67 15.44 -1.43 -6.51
C TYR A 67 13.98 -1.13 -6.16
N TRP A 68 13.06 -1.49 -7.05
CA TRP A 68 11.67 -1.01 -7.01
C TRP A 68 10.64 -2.03 -6.53
N ARG A 69 10.94 -2.82 -5.49
CA ARG A 69 9.93 -3.69 -4.88
C ARG A 69 8.78 -2.90 -4.25
N TRP A 70 7.61 -3.51 -4.19
CA TRP A 70 6.44 -2.92 -3.52
C TRP A 70 6.67 -2.71 -2.04
N VAL A 71 7.27 -3.69 -1.37
CA VAL A 71 7.79 -3.56 -0.01
C VAL A 71 9.30 -3.72 -0.12
N ARG A 72 10.09 -2.73 0.30
CA ARG A 72 11.54 -2.80 0.12
C ARG A 72 12.32 -2.44 1.39
N PRO A 73 13.42 -3.15 1.67
CA PRO A 73 14.38 -2.72 2.67
C PRO A 73 15.15 -1.50 2.16
N VAL A 74 15.46 -0.60 3.08
CA VAL A 74 16.22 0.62 2.84
C VAL A 74 17.31 0.76 3.88
N PHE A 75 18.52 0.98 3.37
CA PHE A 75 19.72 1.18 4.15
C PHE A 75 20.27 2.56 3.85
N ASP A 76 20.50 3.34 4.90
CA ASP A 76 20.99 4.71 4.77
C ASP A 76 21.82 5.10 6.00
N GLY A 77 22.63 6.15 5.86
CA GLY A 77 23.43 6.68 6.96
C GLY A 77 24.53 7.63 6.48
N ALA A 78 24.48 8.88 6.93
CA ALA A 78 25.54 9.86 6.68
C ALA A 78 26.84 9.52 7.44
N THR A 79 26.73 8.84 8.58
CA THR A 79 27.84 8.35 9.41
C THR A 79 27.59 6.90 9.85
N ARG A 80 28.62 6.26 10.42
CA ARG A 80 28.46 4.91 11.00
C ARG A 80 27.45 4.88 12.15
N SER A 81 27.43 5.93 12.98
CA SER A 81 26.51 6.03 14.12
C SER A 81 25.08 6.36 13.72
N SER A 82 24.86 6.92 12.52
CA SER A 82 23.53 7.20 11.98
C SER A 82 23.03 6.15 10.98
N ALA A 83 23.72 5.01 10.87
CA ALA A 83 23.33 3.94 9.97
C ALA A 83 22.01 3.31 10.43
N ASN A 84 21.05 3.18 9.51
CA ASN A 84 19.72 2.65 9.80
C ASN A 84 19.26 1.66 8.74
N ALA A 85 18.35 0.77 9.14
CA ALA A 85 17.59 -0.11 8.28
C ALA A 85 16.10 0.17 8.51
N ARG A 86 15.33 0.27 7.43
CA ARG A 86 13.88 0.50 7.48
C ARG A 86 13.19 -0.21 6.32
N ILE A 87 11.88 -0.39 6.43
CA ILE A 87 11.04 -0.89 5.34
C ILE A 87 10.27 0.29 4.73
N GLU A 88 10.31 0.41 3.41
CA GLU A 88 9.41 1.27 2.66
C GLU A 88 8.23 0.44 2.13
N PHE A 89 7.04 0.69 2.66
CA PHE A 89 5.78 0.08 2.22
C PHE A 89 5.11 0.96 1.14
N ARG A 90 5.27 0.58 -0.12
CA ARG A 90 4.85 1.36 -1.31
C ARG A 90 3.52 0.94 -1.97
N PRO A 91 2.80 -0.13 -1.57
CA PRO A 91 1.51 -0.47 -2.17
C PRO A 91 0.43 0.59 -2.02
N LEU A 92 0.40 1.33 -0.90
CA LEU A 92 -0.70 2.24 -0.57
C LEU A 92 -0.83 3.35 -1.63
N PRO A 93 -1.97 3.46 -2.35
CA PRO A 93 -2.23 4.58 -3.24
C PRO A 93 -2.58 5.86 -2.47
N GLY A 94 -2.48 7.00 -3.15
CA GLY A 94 -3.03 8.26 -2.65
C GLY A 94 -4.54 8.15 -2.44
N GLN A 95 -5.05 8.90 -1.47
CA GLN A 95 -6.47 8.92 -1.10
C GLN A 95 -7.13 10.24 -1.56
N PRO A 96 -8.45 10.23 -1.83
CA PRO A 96 -9.17 11.40 -2.36
C PRO A 96 -9.21 12.58 -1.38
N THR A 97 -9.33 12.33 -0.07
CA THR A 97 -9.39 13.39 0.96
C THR A 97 -8.30 13.19 2.02
N LEU A 98 -8.03 14.24 2.80
CA LEU A 98 -7.12 14.21 3.93
C LEU A 98 -7.60 13.22 5.01
N ARG A 99 -8.90 13.16 5.27
CA ARG A 99 -9.48 12.22 6.24
C ARG A 99 -9.30 10.77 5.78
N ASP A 100 -9.56 10.47 4.50
CA ASP A 100 -9.29 9.14 3.94
C ASP A 100 -7.78 8.80 4.01
N ALA A 101 -6.90 9.77 3.73
CA ALA A 101 -5.45 9.57 3.79
C ALA A 101 -4.97 9.24 5.22
N ILE A 102 -5.38 10.04 6.20
CA ILE A 102 -5.07 9.83 7.61
C ILE A 102 -5.62 8.47 8.05
N SER A 103 -6.90 8.19 7.75
CA SER A 103 -7.56 6.94 8.13
C SER A 103 -6.84 5.71 7.59
N PHE A 104 -6.44 5.74 6.33
CA PHE A 104 -5.74 4.62 5.71
C PHE A 104 -4.34 4.40 6.30
N GLN A 105 -3.63 5.49 6.62
CA GLN A 105 -2.31 5.41 7.26
C GLN A 105 -2.38 4.96 8.71
N THR A 106 -3.34 5.47 9.50
CA THR A 106 -3.48 5.14 10.93
C THR A 106 -3.99 3.71 11.12
N VAL A 107 -4.93 3.23 10.29
CA VAL A 107 -5.36 1.83 10.33
C VAL A 107 -4.19 0.90 10.05
N PHE A 108 -3.40 1.19 9.01
CA PHE A 108 -2.22 0.39 8.69
C PHE A 108 -1.17 0.41 9.81
N ALA A 109 -0.85 1.59 10.34
CA ALA A 109 0.14 1.75 11.40
C ALA A 109 -0.31 1.08 12.71
N GLY A 110 -1.56 1.29 13.12
CA GLY A 110 -2.14 0.65 14.30
C GLY A 110 -2.15 -0.87 14.20
N ALA A 111 -2.59 -1.40 13.05
CA ALA A 111 -2.63 -2.85 12.85
C ALA A 111 -1.21 -3.46 12.90
N LEU A 112 -0.22 -2.83 12.26
CA LEU A 112 1.17 -3.28 12.34
C LEU A 112 1.72 -3.26 13.77
N GLU A 113 1.45 -2.19 14.53
CA GLU A 113 1.89 -2.06 15.92
C GLU A 113 1.27 -3.15 16.80
N HIS A 114 -0.03 -3.41 16.61
CA HIS A 114 -0.70 -4.48 17.32
C HIS A 114 -0.14 -5.85 16.93
N PHE A 115 0.01 -6.14 15.63
CA PHE A 115 0.53 -7.43 15.18
C PHE A 115 1.94 -7.72 15.71
N HIS A 116 2.78 -6.70 15.79
CA HIS A 116 4.10 -6.82 16.37
C HIS A 116 4.05 -7.08 17.88
N SER A 117 3.35 -6.23 18.63
CA SER A 117 3.30 -6.28 20.09
C SER A 117 2.58 -7.51 20.64
N SER A 118 1.54 -8.00 19.96
CA SER A 118 0.78 -9.19 20.35
C SER A 118 1.38 -10.51 19.85
N GLN A 119 2.48 -10.46 19.09
CA GLN A 119 3.06 -11.62 18.41
C GLN A 119 2.06 -12.36 17.53
N HIS A 120 1.24 -11.60 16.81
CA HIS A 120 0.19 -12.12 15.96
C HIS A 120 0.72 -13.18 14.97
N PRO A 121 0.02 -14.32 14.78
CA PRO A 121 0.56 -15.45 14.03
C PRO A 121 0.59 -15.23 12.51
N VAL A 122 0.09 -14.10 12.00
CA VAL A 122 0.07 -13.77 10.55
C VAL A 122 1.41 -14.01 9.83
N ARG A 123 2.56 -13.88 10.51
CA ARG A 123 3.88 -14.19 9.95
C ARG A 123 4.09 -15.66 9.56
N ARG A 124 3.22 -16.57 10.02
CA ARG A 124 3.22 -18.00 9.65
C ARG A 124 2.43 -18.26 8.37
N LEU A 125 1.84 -17.24 7.76
CA LEU A 125 1.25 -17.35 6.43
C LEU A 125 2.37 -17.56 5.41
N GLU A 126 2.25 -18.58 4.58
CA GLU A 126 3.22 -18.87 3.51
C GLU A 126 3.42 -17.64 2.60
N TRP A 127 4.66 -17.41 2.16
CA TRP A 127 5.00 -16.27 1.32
C TRP A 127 4.21 -16.23 0.01
N GLU A 128 3.99 -17.40 -0.63
CA GLU A 128 3.17 -17.54 -1.83
C GLU A 128 1.73 -17.05 -1.58
N THR A 129 1.15 -17.38 -0.44
CA THR A 129 -0.20 -16.94 -0.07
C THR A 129 -0.25 -15.42 0.12
N ALA A 130 0.75 -14.83 0.78
CA ALA A 130 0.84 -13.37 0.93
C ALA A 130 0.97 -12.66 -0.44
N LYS A 131 1.75 -13.24 -1.36
CA LYS A 131 1.90 -12.76 -2.73
C LYS A 131 0.59 -12.88 -3.52
N ASP A 132 -0.11 -14.00 -3.40
CA ASP A 132 -1.36 -14.23 -4.11
C ASP A 132 -2.46 -13.31 -3.61
N ASN A 133 -2.58 -13.12 -2.29
CA ASN A 133 -3.44 -12.11 -1.67
C ASN A 133 -3.16 -10.71 -2.22
N PHE A 134 -1.88 -10.31 -2.32
CA PHE A 134 -1.49 -9.01 -2.84
C PHE A 134 -1.99 -8.79 -4.28
N TYR A 135 -1.83 -9.79 -5.15
CA TYR A 135 -2.30 -9.67 -6.54
C TYR A 135 -3.81 -9.86 -6.68
N ALA A 136 -4.46 -10.60 -5.78
CA ALA A 136 -5.92 -10.67 -5.70
C ALA A 136 -6.50 -9.30 -5.32
N ALA A 137 -6.03 -8.68 -4.23
CA ALA A 137 -6.43 -7.32 -3.84
C ALA A 137 -6.17 -6.28 -4.94
N MET A 138 -5.07 -6.42 -5.70
CA MET A 138 -4.79 -5.57 -6.85
C MET A 138 -5.86 -5.67 -7.96
N ARG A 139 -6.29 -6.91 -8.27
CA ARG A 139 -7.24 -7.16 -9.35
C ARG A 139 -8.68 -6.87 -8.93
N ASP A 140 -9.06 -7.44 -7.80
CA ASP A 140 -10.45 -7.60 -7.39
C ASP A 140 -10.83 -6.59 -6.29
N GLY A 141 -9.85 -5.87 -5.75
CA GLY A 141 -10.08 -4.74 -4.85
C GLY A 141 -10.61 -5.19 -3.50
N ILE A 142 -11.67 -4.53 -3.03
CA ILE A 142 -12.27 -4.77 -1.72
C ILE A 142 -13.04 -6.11 -1.65
N ASP A 143 -13.35 -6.67 -2.83
CA ASP A 143 -14.05 -7.94 -3.03
C ASP A 143 -13.11 -9.11 -3.28
N ALA A 144 -11.78 -8.92 -3.14
CA ALA A 144 -10.81 -9.96 -3.41
C ALA A 144 -10.93 -11.15 -2.46
N ASP A 145 -10.75 -12.35 -2.99
CA ASP A 145 -10.58 -13.55 -2.16
C ASP A 145 -9.22 -13.50 -1.46
N ILE A 146 -9.24 -13.36 -0.13
CA ILE A 146 -8.05 -13.23 0.70
C ILE A 146 -7.97 -14.40 1.68
N THR A 147 -6.80 -15.02 1.77
CA THR A 147 -6.50 -16.02 2.80
C THR A 147 -5.75 -15.36 3.95
N TRP A 148 -6.36 -15.33 5.14
CA TRP A 148 -5.81 -14.70 6.32
C TRP A 148 -5.55 -15.71 7.44
N MET A 149 -4.55 -15.46 8.27
CA MET A 149 -4.34 -16.21 9.51
C MET A 149 -4.79 -15.36 10.69
N THR A 150 -5.87 -15.78 11.35
CA THR A 150 -6.46 -15.07 12.49
C THR A 150 -5.57 -15.08 13.71
N ALA A 151 -5.88 -14.25 14.69
CA ALA A 151 -5.18 -14.20 15.98
C ALA A 151 -5.13 -15.56 16.70
N GLU A 152 -6.14 -16.43 16.50
CA GLU A 152 -6.17 -17.79 17.06
C GLU A 152 -5.37 -18.81 16.24
N GLY A 153 -4.70 -18.38 15.17
CA GLY A 153 -3.93 -19.24 14.28
C GLY A 153 -4.79 -20.09 13.33
N ARG A 154 -6.05 -19.68 13.08
CA ARG A 154 -6.94 -20.33 12.10
C ARG A 154 -6.85 -19.63 10.76
N ILE A 155 -7.09 -20.37 9.67
CA ILE A 155 -7.23 -19.76 8.35
C ILE A 155 -8.66 -19.25 8.17
N ALA A 156 -8.79 -17.99 7.75
CA ALA A 156 -10.05 -17.34 7.41
C ALA A 156 -10.02 -16.84 5.97
N THR A 157 -11.15 -16.97 5.28
CA THR A 157 -11.40 -16.40 3.95
C THR A 157 -12.62 -15.48 3.92
N ASP A 158 -13.34 -15.38 5.04
CA ASP A 158 -14.47 -14.47 5.20
C ASP A 158 -13.93 -13.04 5.40
N LEU A 159 -14.25 -12.16 4.44
CA LEU A 159 -13.79 -10.78 4.45
C LEU A 159 -14.31 -10.00 5.67
N ASP A 160 -15.51 -10.29 6.17
CA ASP A 160 -16.05 -9.56 7.33
C ASP A 160 -15.24 -9.90 8.59
N VAL A 161 -14.87 -11.17 8.75
CA VAL A 161 -13.96 -11.62 9.82
C VAL A 161 -12.60 -10.94 9.70
N ILE A 162 -12.04 -10.91 8.48
CA ILE A 162 -10.72 -10.30 8.22
C ILE A 162 -10.75 -8.80 8.54
N TYR A 163 -11.73 -8.05 8.01
CA TYR A 163 -11.82 -6.62 8.26
C TYR A 163 -12.10 -6.30 9.73
N GLN A 164 -12.94 -7.09 10.41
CA GLN A 164 -13.17 -6.94 11.84
C GLN A 164 -11.85 -7.06 12.62
N GLU A 165 -11.05 -8.09 12.32
CA GLU A 165 -9.75 -8.30 12.97
C GLU A 165 -8.75 -7.17 12.66
N LEU A 166 -8.67 -6.74 11.39
CA LEU A 166 -7.82 -5.62 10.97
C LEU A 166 -8.18 -4.32 11.70
N PHE A 167 -9.47 -4.00 11.83
CA PHE A 167 -9.91 -2.80 12.54
C PHE A 167 -9.71 -2.90 14.05
N SER A 168 -9.98 -4.05 14.67
CA SER A 168 -9.70 -4.26 16.10
C SER A 168 -8.21 -4.21 16.42
N ALA A 169 -7.37 -4.74 15.53
CA ALA A 169 -5.91 -4.60 15.63
C ALA A 169 -5.48 -3.14 15.51
N ALA A 170 -6.06 -2.39 14.56
CA ALA A 170 -5.78 -0.97 14.41
C ALA A 170 -6.15 -0.15 15.64
N GLU A 171 -7.35 -0.36 16.19
CA GLU A 171 -7.80 0.29 17.43
C GLU A 171 -6.81 0.01 18.57
N SER A 172 -6.53 -1.27 18.81
CA SER A 172 -5.65 -1.72 19.88
C SER A 172 -4.23 -1.14 19.77
N GLY A 173 -3.67 -1.12 18.56
CA GLY A 173 -2.33 -0.59 18.32
C GLY A 173 -2.24 0.93 18.49
N LEU A 174 -3.25 1.67 18.05
CA LEU A 174 -3.29 3.13 18.25
C LEU A 174 -3.48 3.49 19.73
N GLN A 175 -4.35 2.78 20.45
CA GLN A 175 -4.56 2.95 21.89
C GLN A 175 -3.29 2.64 22.69
N ALA A 176 -2.54 1.60 22.30
CA ALA A 176 -1.26 1.26 22.93
C ALA A 176 -0.20 2.38 22.79
N GLN A 177 -0.31 3.22 21.76
CA GLN A 177 0.53 4.41 21.57
C GLN A 177 0.01 5.65 22.31
N GLY A 178 -1.03 5.50 23.14
CA GLY A 178 -1.59 6.58 23.97
C GLY A 178 -2.54 7.52 23.24
N ILE A 179 -3.04 7.14 22.06
CA ILE A 179 -4.03 7.93 21.32
C ILE A 179 -5.39 7.75 21.99
N PRO A 180 -6.11 8.84 22.35
CA PRO A 180 -7.43 8.75 23.00
C PRO A 180 -8.48 8.05 22.14
N ASP A 181 -9.41 7.33 22.77
CA ASP A 181 -10.46 6.55 22.09
C ASP A 181 -11.29 7.35 21.08
N GLU A 182 -11.63 8.60 21.42
CA GLU A 182 -12.36 9.50 20.52
C GLU A 182 -11.59 9.75 19.23
N GLN A 183 -10.28 9.98 19.33
CA GLN A 183 -9.41 10.23 18.19
C GLN A 183 -9.13 8.96 17.38
N VAL A 184 -9.02 7.80 18.04
CA VAL A 184 -8.94 6.49 17.36
C VAL A 184 -10.20 6.25 16.54
N CYS A 185 -11.37 6.50 17.11
CA CYS A 185 -12.65 6.38 16.42
C CYS A 185 -12.72 7.31 15.21
N GLU A 186 -12.35 8.59 15.35
CA GLU A 186 -12.31 9.54 14.23
C GLU A 186 -11.38 9.05 13.11
N TYR A 187 -10.19 8.57 13.45
CA TYR A 187 -9.22 8.09 12.48
C TYR A 187 -9.67 6.83 11.76
N ILE A 188 -10.34 5.88 12.41
CA ILE A 188 -10.69 4.60 11.77
C ILE A 188 -11.99 4.70 10.96
N THR A 189 -12.92 5.57 11.37
CA THR A 189 -14.27 5.66 10.80
C THR A 189 -14.30 5.75 9.26
N PRO A 190 -13.54 6.64 8.59
CA PRO A 190 -13.62 6.77 7.12
C PRO A 190 -13.34 5.46 6.38
N LEU A 191 -12.30 4.72 6.77
CA LEU A 191 -11.98 3.44 6.13
C LEU A 191 -12.99 2.35 6.49
N ARG A 192 -13.52 2.34 7.72
CA ARG A 192 -14.59 1.41 8.14
C ARG A 192 -15.85 1.59 7.30
N GLU A 193 -16.29 2.83 7.12
CA GLU A 193 -17.45 3.13 6.27
C GLU A 193 -17.22 2.70 4.82
N ARG A 194 -16.00 2.83 4.30
CA ARG A 194 -15.66 2.36 2.95
C ARG A 194 -15.76 0.84 2.82
N VAL A 195 -15.35 0.10 3.83
CA VAL A 195 -15.53 -1.37 3.88
C VAL A 195 -17.02 -1.72 3.90
N GLN A 196 -17.81 -1.05 4.73
CA GLN A 196 -19.26 -1.26 4.81
C GLN A 196 -19.98 -0.93 3.49
N ALA A 197 -19.60 0.17 2.85
CA ALA A 197 -20.15 0.61 1.55
C ALA A 197 -19.52 -0.11 0.35
N ARG A 198 -18.59 -1.05 0.59
CA ARG A 198 -17.78 -1.75 -0.44
C ARG A 198 -17.22 -0.82 -1.52
N THR A 199 -16.76 0.35 -1.12
CA THR A 199 -16.37 1.44 -2.03
C THR A 199 -14.90 1.83 -1.89
N THR A 200 -14.23 1.87 -3.03
CA THR A 200 -12.86 2.36 -3.20
C THR A 200 -12.83 3.50 -4.23
N PRO A 201 -11.80 4.36 -4.23
CA PRO A 201 -11.69 5.41 -5.24
C PRO A 201 -11.73 4.88 -6.68
N ALA A 202 -11.20 3.67 -6.89
CA ALA A 202 -11.23 3.01 -8.20
C ALA A 202 -12.63 2.51 -8.57
N GLN A 203 -13.38 1.95 -7.61
CA GLN A 203 -14.77 1.54 -7.84
C GLN A 203 -15.66 2.76 -8.10
N TRP A 204 -15.50 3.85 -7.34
CA TRP A 204 -16.23 5.10 -7.58
C TRP A 204 -16.06 5.59 -9.02
N LYS A 205 -14.81 5.66 -9.51
CA LYS A 205 -14.53 6.05 -10.91
C LYS A 205 -15.15 5.09 -11.92
N HIS A 206 -15.06 3.78 -11.65
CA HIS A 206 -15.59 2.78 -12.56
C HIS A 206 -17.13 2.84 -12.63
N GLN A 207 -17.80 3.02 -11.50
CA GLN A 207 -19.25 3.16 -11.44
C GLN A 207 -19.70 4.42 -12.18
N MET A 208 -19.02 5.54 -11.95
CA MET A 208 -19.30 6.82 -12.59
C MET A 208 -19.14 6.74 -14.12
N VAL A 209 -18.06 6.11 -14.62
CA VAL A 209 -17.90 5.84 -16.08
C VAL A 209 -19.03 4.94 -16.59
N SER A 210 -19.34 3.86 -15.86
CA SER A 210 -20.39 2.92 -16.26
C SER A 210 -21.77 3.57 -16.35
N ASN A 211 -22.10 4.47 -15.42
CA ASN A 211 -23.36 5.21 -15.42
C ASN A 211 -23.45 6.11 -16.66
N ARG A 212 -22.42 6.91 -16.94
CA ARG A 212 -22.37 7.78 -18.14
C ARG A 212 -22.47 7.00 -19.45
N LEU A 213 -21.79 5.85 -19.53
CA LEU A 213 -21.90 4.96 -20.69
C LEU A 213 -23.34 4.45 -20.86
N SER A 214 -24.03 4.12 -19.77
CA SER A 214 -25.43 3.66 -19.81
C SER A 214 -26.41 4.76 -20.24
N GLU A 215 -26.04 6.02 -20.04
CA GLU A 215 -26.78 7.20 -20.49
C GLU A 215 -26.44 7.61 -21.94
N GLY A 216 -25.52 6.91 -22.59
CA GLY A 216 -25.18 7.11 -24.00
C GLY A 216 -24.00 8.04 -24.27
N VAL A 217 -23.25 8.44 -23.24
CA VAL A 217 -21.97 9.15 -23.41
C VAL A 217 -20.94 8.16 -24.00
N ASP A 218 -20.13 8.61 -24.95
CA ASP A 218 -19.03 7.77 -25.45
C ASP A 218 -17.91 7.58 -24.41
N LEU A 219 -17.07 6.57 -24.61
CA LEU A 219 -16.06 6.18 -23.63
C LEU A 219 -15.05 7.28 -23.30
N ASP A 220 -14.59 8.04 -24.30
CA ASP A 220 -13.56 9.05 -24.10
C ASP A 220 -14.11 10.20 -23.24
N ASN A 221 -15.31 10.68 -23.56
CA ASN A 221 -15.99 11.70 -22.77
C ASN A 221 -16.38 11.18 -21.38
N ALA A 222 -16.87 9.95 -21.25
CA ALA A 222 -17.22 9.36 -19.95
C ALA A 222 -16.00 9.30 -19.01
N ILE A 223 -14.82 8.97 -19.52
CA ILE A 223 -13.56 8.97 -18.74
C ILE A 223 -13.14 10.39 -18.38
N ALA A 224 -13.15 11.31 -19.35
CA ALA A 224 -12.74 12.69 -19.14
C ALA A 224 -13.62 13.38 -18.09
N ASP A 225 -14.94 13.26 -18.22
CA ASP A 225 -15.93 13.83 -17.30
C ASP A 225 -15.81 13.21 -15.91
N THR A 226 -15.55 11.90 -15.82
CA THR A 226 -15.31 11.23 -14.54
C THR A 226 -14.07 11.76 -13.84
N GLN A 227 -13.00 12.00 -14.59
CA GLN A 227 -11.78 12.54 -14.02
C GLN A 227 -11.96 14.00 -13.57
N GLN A 228 -12.74 14.80 -14.30
CA GLN A 228 -13.12 16.16 -13.88
C GLN A 228 -13.97 16.14 -12.61
N ALA A 229 -15.02 15.31 -12.56
CA ALA A 229 -15.85 15.14 -11.38
C ALA A 229 -15.03 14.71 -10.15
N TYR A 230 -14.11 13.75 -10.32
CA TYR A 230 -13.21 13.33 -9.25
C TYR A 230 -12.35 14.48 -8.70
N ILE A 231 -11.83 15.35 -9.57
CA ILE A 231 -11.02 16.50 -9.17
C ILE A 231 -11.88 17.54 -8.45
N HIS A 232 -13.10 17.81 -8.94
CA HIS A 232 -14.03 18.74 -8.28
C HIS A 232 -14.43 18.25 -6.88
N HIS A 233 -14.88 17.00 -6.76
CA HIS A 233 -15.18 16.41 -5.45
C HIS A 233 -13.97 16.45 -4.53
N GLN A 234 -12.78 16.09 -5.03
CA GLN A 234 -11.55 16.18 -4.24
C GLN A 234 -11.30 17.61 -3.75
N ALA A 235 -11.38 18.61 -4.62
CA ALA A 235 -11.13 20.01 -4.27
C ALA A 235 -12.14 20.51 -3.22
N ASP A 236 -13.42 20.20 -3.39
CA ASP A 236 -14.50 20.66 -2.52
C ASP A 236 -14.46 19.99 -1.15
N THR A 237 -14.04 18.72 -1.09
CA THR A 237 -14.11 17.93 0.15
C THR A 237 -12.73 17.57 0.73
N PHE A 238 -11.63 18.13 0.22
CA PHE A 238 -10.28 17.66 0.56
C PHE A 238 -10.02 17.60 2.07
N PHE A 239 -10.37 18.66 2.80
CA PHE A 239 -10.04 18.77 4.22
C PHE A 239 -11.04 18.07 5.15
N SER A 240 -12.34 18.14 4.85
CA SER A 240 -13.41 17.79 5.79
C SER A 240 -14.29 16.61 5.36
N GLY A 241 -14.29 16.24 4.08
CA GLY A 241 -15.13 15.14 3.60
C GLY A 241 -14.39 13.80 3.52
N LYS A 242 -15.13 12.82 3.02
CA LYS A 242 -14.73 11.43 2.87
C LYS A 242 -15.34 10.88 1.58
N LEU A 243 -14.69 9.89 0.99
CA LEU A 243 -15.13 9.28 -0.26
C LEU A 243 -16.58 8.75 -0.20
N THR A 244 -17.02 8.24 0.95
CA THR A 244 -18.36 7.66 1.13
C THR A 244 -19.49 8.67 0.99
N ASP A 245 -19.19 9.97 1.05
CA ASP A 245 -20.17 11.05 0.84
C ASP A 245 -20.27 11.47 -0.64
N TRP A 246 -19.41 10.95 -1.52
CA TRP A 246 -19.37 11.33 -2.93
C TRP A 246 -20.44 10.58 -3.72
N ASP A 247 -21.31 11.32 -4.39
CA ASP A 247 -22.32 10.75 -5.28
C ASP A 247 -21.68 10.07 -6.49
N VAL A 248 -22.36 9.05 -7.02
CA VAL A 248 -22.02 8.34 -8.26
C VAL A 248 -22.99 8.66 -9.40
N SER A 249 -23.94 9.58 -9.17
CA SER A 249 -24.84 10.11 -10.21
C SER A 249 -24.15 11.07 -11.18
#